data_AF-M6K8W5-F1
#
_entry.id   AF-M6K8W5-F1
#
_cell.length_a   1.000
_cell.length_b   1.000
_cell.length_c   1.000
_cell.angle_alpha   90.00
_cell.angle_beta   90.00
_cell.angle_gamma   90.00
#
_symmetry.space_group_name_H-M   'P 1'
#
loop_
_entity.id
_entity.type
_entity.pdbx_description
1 polymer ?
#
loop_
_entity_poly.entity_id
_entity_poly.type
_entity_poly.pdbx_seq_one_letter_code
_entity_poly.pdbx_strand_id
1 'polypeptide(L)'
;MAGLTTQNFLSATTGLCVLLALSRGISVNYNVFALGNFWKDMIRGTLYVLLPLSFIFALFLVGFGVVQTFSESVSAITLEGNTQIIPLGPVASQVAIKQLGTNGGGYFGVNASHPFENPSPISNFLQMFSILILPGACVFYTEE
;
A
#
# COMPACT_ATOMS: atom_id res chain seq x y z
N MET A 1 3.13 1.60 12.51
CA MET A 1 1.76 1.19 12.13
C MET A 1 0.77 2.37 12.16
N ALA A 2 0.39 2.93 13.31
CA ALA A 2 -0.67 3.95 13.38
C ALA A 2 -0.37 5.32 12.71
N GLY A 3 0.90 5.66 12.46
CA GLY A 3 1.30 6.85 11.71
C GLY A 3 1.41 6.60 10.20
N LEU A 4 2.55 6.04 9.78
CA LEU A 4 2.89 5.85 8.36
C LEU A 4 1.87 5.01 7.60
N THR A 5 1.39 3.89 8.15
CA THR A 5 0.42 3.03 7.46
C THR A 5 -0.90 3.76 7.25
N THR A 6 -1.39 4.47 8.26
CA THR A 6 -2.59 5.31 8.16
C THR A 6 -2.43 6.37 7.07
N GLN A 7 -1.28 7.04 7.04
CA GLN A 7 -1.01 8.05 6.02
C GLN A 7 -0.93 7.44 4.61
N ASN A 8 -0.33 6.26 4.45
CA ASN A 8 -0.28 5.57 3.15
C ASN A 8 -1.68 5.27 2.57
N PHE A 9 -2.67 5.02 3.43
CA PHE A 9 -4.07 4.87 2.99
C PHE A 9 -4.70 6.22 2.63
N LEU A 10 -4.55 7.22 3.51
CA LEU A 10 -5.21 8.51 3.35
C LEU A 10 -4.64 9.33 2.18
N SER A 11 -3.33 9.33 1.99
CA SER A 11 -2.66 10.00 0.85
C SER A 11 -3.13 9.42 -0.48
N ALA A 12 -3.08 8.10 -0.63
CA ALA A 12 -3.50 7.39 -1.84
C ALA A 12 -4.98 7.61 -2.12
N THR A 13 -5.83 7.50 -1.10
CA THR A 13 -7.27 7.74 -1.25
C THR A 13 -7.57 9.20 -1.62
N THR A 14 -6.83 10.16 -1.06
CA THR A 14 -7.00 11.58 -1.43
C THR A 14 -6.73 11.80 -2.92
N GLY A 15 -5.67 11.21 -3.47
CA GLY A 15 -5.40 11.25 -4.91
C GLY A 15 -6.54 10.66 -5.74
N LEU A 16 -7.09 9.52 -5.29
CA LEU A 16 -8.27 8.89 -5.89
C LEU A 16 -9.50 9.82 -5.86
N CYS A 17 -9.80 10.47 -4.74
CA CYS A 17 -10.91 11.41 -4.62
C CYS A 17 -10.79 12.58 -5.60
N VAL A 18 -9.57 13.13 -5.77
CA VAL A 18 -9.32 14.22 -6.73
C VAL A 18 -9.55 13.73 -8.16
N LEU A 19 -9.08 12.53 -8.51
CA LEU A 19 -9.31 11.94 -9.82
C LEU A 19 -10.81 11.70 -10.09
N LEU A 20 -11.55 11.19 -9.11
CA LEU A 20 -13.00 10.99 -9.22
C LEU A 20 -13.74 12.32 -9.43
N ALA A 21 -13.42 13.34 -8.63
CA ALA A 21 -14.01 14.67 -8.79
C ALA A 21 -13.69 15.28 -10.17
N LEU A 22 -12.47 15.09 -10.67
CA LEU A 22 -12.08 15.54 -12.01
C LEU A 22 -12.85 14.80 -13.11
N SER A 23 -12.97 13.47 -13.01
CA SER A 23 -13.70 12.65 -13.98
C SER A 23 -15.18 13.03 -14.08
N ARG A 24 -15.82 13.29 -12.92
CA ARG A 24 -17.17 13.86 -12.82
C ARG A 24 -17.22 15.20 -13.51
N GLY A 25 -16.34 16.13 -13.12
CA GLY A 25 -16.31 17.48 -13.68
C GLY A 25 -16.21 17.53 -15.21
N ILE A 26 -15.47 16.59 -15.81
CA ILE A 26 -15.37 16.46 -17.27
C ILE A 26 -16.67 15.90 -17.87
N SER A 27 -17.35 14.99 -17.16
CA SER A 27 -18.53 14.26 -17.67
C SER A 27 -19.84 15.06 -17.57
N VAL A 28 -20.04 15.89 -16.53
CA VAL A 28 -21.41 16.35 -16.17
C VAL A 28 -21.95 17.59 -16.89
N ASN A 29 -21.60 17.88 -18.14
CA ASN A 29 -22.21 18.93 -18.99
C ASN A 29 -22.67 20.20 -18.20
N TYR A 30 -21.74 20.83 -17.48
CA TYR A 30 -21.92 22.09 -16.73
C TYR A 30 -22.74 22.04 -15.42
N ASN A 31 -23.14 20.87 -14.91
CA ASN A 31 -23.78 20.78 -13.60
C ASN A 31 -22.75 20.70 -12.45
N VAL A 32 -22.41 21.84 -11.86
CA VAL A 32 -21.40 21.97 -10.79
C VAL A 32 -21.78 21.22 -9.51
N PHE A 33 -23.07 20.94 -9.28
CA PHE A 33 -23.52 20.19 -8.10
C PHE A 33 -23.26 18.68 -8.20
N ALA A 34 -22.75 18.20 -9.35
CA ALA A 34 -22.56 16.78 -9.61
C ALA A 34 -21.14 16.25 -9.34
N LEU A 35 -20.24 17.06 -8.75
CA LEU A 35 -18.89 16.61 -8.37
C LEU A 35 -18.87 15.52 -7.28
N GLY A 36 -19.99 15.34 -6.58
CA GLY A 36 -20.16 14.31 -5.55
C GLY A 36 -19.77 14.78 -4.15
N ASN A 37 -19.36 13.84 -3.30
CA ASN A 37 -19.05 14.10 -1.89
C ASN A 37 -17.69 13.49 -1.53
N PHE A 38 -16.72 14.35 -1.24
CA PHE A 38 -15.36 13.96 -0.90
C PHE A 38 -15.27 12.92 0.23
N TRP A 39 -16.04 13.08 1.30
CA TRP A 39 -16.02 12.15 2.44
C TRP A 39 -16.59 10.78 2.08
N LYS A 40 -17.60 10.76 1.21
CA LYS A 40 -18.17 9.52 0.69
C LYS A 40 -17.16 8.77 -0.18
N ASP A 41 -16.46 9.50 -1.06
CA ASP A 41 -15.40 8.92 -1.90
C ASP A 41 -14.21 8.45 -1.04
N MET A 42 -13.82 9.23 -0.03
CA MET A 42 -12.75 8.88 0.91
C MET A 42 -13.06 7.58 1.64
N ILE A 43 -14.23 7.50 2.28
CA ILE A 43 -14.64 6.29 3.01
C ILE A 43 -14.69 5.09 2.06
N ARG A 44 -15.22 5.27 0.84
CA ARG A 44 -15.34 4.18 -0.12
C ARG A 44 -13.98 3.72 -0.68
N GLY A 45 -13.14 4.65 -1.08
CA GLY A 45 -11.80 4.36 -1.59
C GLY A 45 -10.94 3.70 -0.52
N THR A 46 -10.99 4.17 0.72
CA THR A 46 -10.23 3.53 1.81
C THR A 46 -10.81 2.16 2.17
N LEU A 47 -12.10 2.05 2.51
CA LEU A 47 -12.67 0.83 3.10
C LEU A 47 -13.04 -0.25 2.09
N TYR A 48 -13.44 0.12 0.87
CA TYR A 48 -13.92 -0.84 -0.13
C TYR A 48 -12.95 -1.08 -1.29
N VAL A 49 -11.92 -0.25 -1.45
CA VAL A 49 -10.88 -0.45 -2.47
C VAL A 49 -9.54 -0.78 -1.83
N LEU A 50 -8.91 0.18 -1.15
CA LEU A 50 -7.53 0.02 -0.68
C LEU A 50 -7.41 -1.00 0.45
N LEU A 51 -8.30 -0.97 1.44
CA LEU A 51 -8.24 -1.87 2.59
C LEU A 51 -8.36 -3.36 2.18
N PRO A 52 -9.39 -3.80 1.43
CA PRO A 52 -9.49 -5.20 1.04
C PRO A 52 -8.36 -5.64 0.12
N LEU A 53 -7.96 -4.82 -0.85
CA LEU A 53 -6.85 -5.15 -1.75
C LEU A 53 -5.52 -5.26 -0.99
N SER A 54 -5.24 -4.30 -0.10
CA SER A 54 -4.02 -4.32 0.72
C SER A 54 -4.01 -5.48 1.70
N PHE A 55 -5.16 -5.84 2.27
CA PHE A 55 -5.27 -6.97 3.18
C PHE A 55 -4.94 -8.28 2.47
N ILE A 56 -5.57 -8.54 1.31
CA ILE A 56 -5.30 -9.73 0.50
C ILE A 56 -3.82 -9.75 0.07
N PHE A 57 -3.30 -8.61 -0.39
CA PHE A 57 -1.92 -8.54 -0.84
C PHE A 57 -0.91 -8.74 0.30
N ALA A 58 -1.19 -8.23 1.50
CA ALA A 58 -0.37 -8.47 2.68
C ALA A 58 -0.30 -9.97 3.02
N LEU A 59 -1.40 -10.72 2.89
CA LEU A 59 -1.40 -12.17 3.09
C LEU A 59 -0.51 -12.89 2.08
N PHE A 60 -0.55 -12.51 0.80
CA PHE A 60 0.37 -13.04 -0.20
C PHE A 60 1.83 -12.74 0.14
N LEU A 61 2.13 -11.49 0.54
CA LEU A 61 3.48 -11.08 0.93
C LEU A 61 4.00 -11.88 2.13
N VAL A 62 3.17 -12.11 3.16
CA VAL A 62 3.52 -12.99 4.29
C VAL A 62 3.79 -14.42 3.78
N GLY A 63 2.95 -14.94 2.89
CA GLY A 63 3.15 -16.26 2.28
C GLY A 63 4.47 -16.42 1.52
N PHE A 64 5.02 -15.33 0.97
CA PHE A 64 6.34 -15.31 0.32
C PHE A 64 7.50 -14.93 1.26
N GLY A 65 7.25 -14.68 2.55
CA GLY A 65 8.30 -14.46 3.56
C GLY A 65 8.50 -13.02 4.01
N VAL A 66 7.62 -12.07 3.64
CA VAL A 66 7.64 -10.72 4.20
C VAL A 66 7.23 -10.78 5.67
N VAL A 67 7.97 -10.12 6.55
CA VAL A 67 7.76 -10.21 8.00
C VAL A 67 6.44 -9.54 8.40
N GLN A 68 5.71 -10.13 9.34
CA GLN A 68 4.55 -9.48 9.96
C GLN A 68 4.43 -9.96 11.40
N THR A 69 4.97 -9.19 12.34
CA THR A 69 4.92 -9.51 13.78
C THR A 69 4.97 -8.25 14.65
N PHE A 70 4.59 -8.37 15.91
CA PHE A 70 4.80 -7.34 16.95
C PHE A 70 5.91 -7.71 17.94
N SER A 71 6.66 -8.79 17.66
CA SER A 71 7.82 -9.17 18.45
C SER A 71 8.92 -8.10 18.40
N GLU A 72 9.69 -8.03 19.48
CA GLU A 72 10.90 -7.22 19.56
C GLU A 72 11.98 -7.71 18.59
N SER A 73 13.02 -6.89 18.39
CA SER A 73 14.19 -7.28 17.62
C SER A 73 14.86 -8.53 18.20
N VAL A 74 15.31 -9.43 17.33
CA VAL A 74 15.96 -10.68 17.74
C VAL A 74 17.47 -10.50 17.74
N SER A 75 18.14 -10.90 18.81
CA SER A 75 19.61 -11.02 18.85
C SER A 75 20.02 -12.41 18.38
N ALA A 76 20.86 -12.47 17.34
CA ALA A 76 21.38 -13.72 16.78
C ALA A 76 22.91 -13.74 16.88
N ILE A 77 23.46 -14.90 17.23
CA ILE A 77 24.90 -15.16 17.12
C ILE A 77 25.16 -15.66 15.70
N THR A 78 25.99 -14.96 14.94
CA THR A 78 26.35 -15.34 13.58
C THR A 78 27.27 -16.56 13.59
N LEU A 79 27.46 -17.18 12.42
CA LEU A 79 28.37 -18.33 12.28
C LEU A 79 29.83 -18.00 12.66
N GLU A 80 30.22 -16.72 12.60
CA GLU A 80 31.53 -16.22 13.01
C GLU A 80 31.61 -15.89 14.51
N GLY A 81 30.51 -16.05 15.26
CA GLY A 81 30.43 -15.74 16.69
C GLY A 81 30.07 -14.30 17.02
N ASN A 82 29.83 -13.44 16.01
CA ASN A 82 29.44 -12.05 16.22
C ASN A 82 27.96 -11.93 16.63
N THR A 83 27.60 -10.90 17.39
CA THR A 83 26.18 -10.62 17.69
C THR A 83 25.57 -9.72 16.63
N GLN A 84 24.43 -10.12 16.07
CA GLN A 84 23.65 -9.35 15.11
C GLN A 84 22.24 -9.07 15.68
N ILE A 85 21.79 -7.82 15.61
CA ILE A 85 20.42 -7.45 15.95
C ILE A 85 19.59 -7.45 14.67
N ILE A 86 18.53 -8.25 14.65
CA ILE A 86 17.61 -8.42 13.53
C ILE A 86 16.31 -7.68 13.85
N PRO A 87 16.02 -6.55 13.18
CA PRO A 87 14.81 -5.79 13.45
C PRO A 87 13.57 -6.49 12.88
N LEU A 88 12.50 -6.52 13.67
CA LEU A 88 11.20 -7.10 13.29
C LEU A 88 10.10 -6.03 13.33
N GLY A 89 8.90 -6.40 12.85
CA GLY A 89 7.74 -5.51 12.92
C GLY A 89 6.60 -5.90 11.98
N PRO A 90 5.51 -5.11 11.96
CA PRO A 90 4.35 -5.32 11.12
C PRO A 90 4.60 -4.84 9.67
N VAL A 91 5.57 -5.46 9.01
CA VAL A 91 6.13 -5.01 7.73
C VAL A 91 5.19 -5.27 6.56
N ALA A 92 4.66 -6.48 6.40
CA ALA A 92 3.82 -6.87 5.25
C ALA A 92 2.60 -5.95 5.06
N SER A 93 1.93 -5.60 6.16
CA SER A 93 0.78 -4.68 6.15
C SER A 93 1.15 -3.28 5.64
N GLN A 94 2.32 -2.77 5.98
CA GLN A 94 2.82 -1.48 5.48
C GLN A 94 3.30 -1.60 4.03
N VAL A 95 3.98 -2.69 3.67
CA VAL A 95 4.45 -2.95 2.29
C VAL A 95 3.27 -3.06 1.32
N ALA A 96 2.18 -3.73 1.71
CA ALA A 96 1.04 -3.87 0.82
C ALA A 96 0.45 -2.51 0.40
N ILE A 97 0.11 -1.65 1.36
CA ILE A 97 -0.45 -0.33 1.06
C ILE A 97 0.59 0.65 0.49
N LYS A 98 1.88 0.53 0.86
CA LYS A 98 2.89 1.45 0.30
C LYS A 98 3.06 1.22 -1.20
N GLN A 99 2.93 -0.03 -1.67
CA GLN A 99 3.06 -0.35 -3.10
C GLN A 99 1.75 -0.09 -3.83
N LEU A 100 0.62 -0.58 -3.32
CA LEU A 100 -0.70 -0.39 -3.92
C LEU A 100 -1.09 1.09 -4.04
N GLY A 101 -0.82 1.88 -3.01
CA GLY A 101 -1.07 3.32 -2.97
C GLY A 101 0.09 4.16 -3.53
N THR A 102 1.09 3.54 -4.16
CA THR A 102 2.26 4.19 -4.77
C THR A 102 2.99 5.19 -3.84
N ASN A 103 3.01 4.91 -2.54
CA ASN A 103 3.62 5.76 -1.53
C ASN A 103 5.14 5.54 -1.45
N GLY A 104 5.57 4.28 -1.53
CA GLY A 104 6.99 3.92 -1.50
C GLY A 104 7.72 4.05 -0.16
N GLY A 105 7.04 4.35 0.96
CA GLY A 105 7.66 4.48 2.28
C GLY A 105 8.04 3.12 2.92
N GLY A 106 9.33 2.77 2.93
CA GLY A 106 9.86 1.54 3.50
C GLY A 106 9.75 1.45 5.03
N TYR A 107 9.75 0.22 5.55
CA TYR A 107 9.80 -0.03 6.99
C TYR A 107 11.25 0.01 7.50
N PHE A 108 12.19 -0.53 6.73
CA PHE A 108 13.63 -0.49 6.99
C PHE A 108 14.34 0.52 6.08
N GLY A 109 15.58 0.88 6.43
CA GLY A 109 16.32 1.93 5.72
C GLY A 109 16.55 1.69 4.22
N VAL A 110 16.70 0.43 3.80
CA VAL A 110 16.88 0.05 2.38
C VAL A 110 15.57 -0.38 1.70
N ASN A 111 14.43 -0.20 2.38
CA ASN A 111 13.09 -0.29 1.79
C ASN A 111 12.85 -1.62 1.05
N ALA A 112 12.38 -1.59 -0.20
CA ALA A 112 12.08 -2.78 -1.01
C ALA A 112 13.32 -3.60 -1.44
N SER A 113 14.54 -3.14 -1.13
CA SER A 113 15.75 -3.95 -1.25
C SER A 113 16.03 -4.78 0.02
N HIS A 114 15.29 -4.54 1.11
CA HIS A 114 15.45 -5.28 2.36
C HIS A 114 14.80 -6.67 2.24
N PRO A 115 15.49 -7.77 2.62
CA PRO A 115 14.94 -9.12 2.51
C PRO A 115 13.60 -9.31 3.23
N PHE A 116 13.38 -8.63 4.36
CA PHE A 116 12.09 -8.68 5.07
C PHE A 116 10.95 -7.87 4.45
N GLU A 117 11.22 -7.01 3.47
CA GLU A 117 10.17 -6.30 2.70
C GLU A 117 9.95 -6.93 1.33
N ASN A 118 10.96 -7.60 0.77
CA ASN A 118 10.92 -8.19 -0.56
C ASN A 118 11.86 -9.41 -0.65
N PRO A 119 11.43 -10.56 -0.13
CA PRO A 119 12.29 -11.73 0.06
C PRO A 119 12.60 -12.51 -1.23
N SER A 120 11.81 -12.34 -2.30
CA SER A 120 11.90 -13.19 -3.49
C SER A 120 11.61 -12.46 -4.80
N PRO A 121 12.06 -13.00 -5.96
CA PRO A 121 11.68 -12.45 -7.26
C PRO A 121 10.17 -12.41 -7.51
N ILE A 122 9.43 -13.39 -6.97
CA ILE A 122 7.96 -13.45 -7.09
C ILE A 122 7.32 -12.33 -6.25
N SER A 123 7.74 -12.14 -4.99
CA SER A 123 7.25 -11.02 -4.20
C SER A 123 7.58 -9.68 -4.87
N ASN A 124 8.75 -9.56 -5.50
CA ASN A 124 9.13 -8.36 -6.23
C ASN A 124 8.21 -8.12 -7.44
N PHE A 125 7.95 -9.15 -8.23
CA PHE A 125 7.02 -9.07 -9.36
C PHE A 125 5.62 -8.62 -8.92
N LEU A 126 5.09 -9.21 -7.85
CA LEU A 126 3.78 -8.83 -7.31
C LEU A 126 3.78 -7.39 -6.76
N GLN A 127 4.87 -6.95 -6.12
CA GLN A 127 5.01 -5.55 -5.68
C GLN A 127 5.03 -4.59 -6.88
N MET A 128 5.80 -4.87 -7.94
CA MET A 128 5.78 -4.06 -9.16
C MET A 128 4.40 -4.02 -9.81
N PHE A 129 3.72 -5.16 -9.87
CA PHE A 129 2.34 -5.23 -10.38
C PHE A 129 1.39 -4.37 -9.53
N SER A 130 1.51 -4.41 -8.20
CA SER A 130 0.66 -3.63 -7.30
C SER A 130 0.85 -2.11 -7.43
N ILE A 131 2.05 -1.64 -7.80
CA ILE A 131 2.28 -0.21 -8.10
C ILE A 131 1.44 0.25 -9.30
N LEU A 132 1.26 -0.63 -10.29
CA LEU A 132 0.62 -0.28 -11.56
C LEU A 132 -0.88 -0.55 -11.59
N ILE A 133 -1.39 -1.46 -10.76
CA ILE A 133 -2.76 -1.96 -10.89
C ILE A 133 -3.81 -0.86 -10.68
N LEU A 134 -3.64 -0.01 -9.65
CA LEU A 134 -4.59 1.04 -9.34
C LEU A 134 -4.57 2.19 -10.36
N PRO A 135 -3.41 2.81 -10.69
CA PRO A 135 -3.39 3.83 -11.74
C PRO A 135 -3.82 3.28 -13.10
N GLY A 136 -3.47 2.03 -13.43
CA GLY A 136 -3.94 1.37 -14.65
C GLY A 136 -5.47 1.19 -14.68
N ALA A 137 -6.07 0.78 -13.56
CA ALA A 137 -7.52 0.63 -13.45
C ALA A 137 -8.27 1.98 -13.57
N CYS A 138 -7.71 3.06 -13.02
CA CYS A 138 -8.32 4.40 -13.08
C CYS A 138 -8.50 4.94 -14.51
N VAL A 139 -7.69 4.50 -15.47
CA VAL A 139 -7.84 4.91 -16.88
C VAL A 139 -9.11 4.33 -17.52
N PHE A 140 -9.58 3.19 -17.03
CA PHE A 140 -10.81 2.54 -17.48
C PHE A 140 -12.04 2.94 -16.65
N TYR A 141 -11.86 3.84 -15.68
CA TYR A 141 -12.98 4.35 -14.89
C TYR A 141 -13.92 5.12 -15.81
N THR A 142 -15.16 4.64 -15.90
CA THR A 142 -16.26 5.27 -16.61
C THR A 142 -17.38 5.50 -15.61
N GLU A 143 -17.90 6.72 -15.57
CA GLU A 143 -19.14 6.99 -14.86
C GLU A 143 -20.28 6.69 -15.82
N GLU A 144 -21.01 5.60 -15.55
CA GLU A 144 -22.35 5.38 -16.10
C GLU A 144 -23.39 6.21 -15.33
#